data_AF-A0A2V7PTD9-F1
#
_entry.id   AF-A0A2V7PTD9-F1
#
_cell.length_a   1.000
_cell.length_b   1.000
_cell.length_c   1.000
_cell.angle_alpha   90.00
_cell.angle_beta   90.00
_cell.angle_gamma   90.00
#
_symmetry.space_group_name_H-M   'P 1'
#
loop_
_entity.id
_entity.type
_entity.pdbx_description
1 polymer ?
#
loop_
_entity_poly.entity_id
_entity_poly.type
_entity_poly.pdbx_seq_one_letter_code
_entity_poly.pdbx_strand_id
1 'polypeptide(L)'
;MISYEAFKVAHLLAVLVLFAVLGGVAVHAMNGGTREGNAARRIVAALHGTALLVALVAGMGLVSRLDLTTGGLPLWVYGKLVVWFIAALLLALPYRRPALARPLLLVGLPLLAGLAAWLAVYKPV
;
A
#
# COMPACT_ATOMS: atom_id res chain seq x y z
N MET A 1 9.80 -7.75 -23.90
CA MET A 1 9.65 -6.69 -22.88
C MET A 1 8.36 -6.97 -22.10
N ILE A 2 8.30 -6.69 -20.78
CA ILE A 2 7.06 -6.88 -19.99
C ILE A 2 6.04 -5.79 -20.39
N SER A 3 4.78 -6.19 -20.62
CA SER A 3 3.71 -5.29 -21.08
C SER A 3 3.21 -4.34 -19.99
N TYR A 4 2.54 -3.25 -20.41
CA TYR A 4 1.90 -2.30 -19.49
C TYR A 4 0.83 -2.99 -18.64
N GLU A 5 0.04 -3.87 -19.24
CA GLU A 5 -1.03 -4.63 -18.61
C GLU A 5 -0.48 -5.56 -17.52
N ALA A 6 0.65 -6.22 -17.78
CA ALA A 6 1.31 -7.08 -16.80
C ALA A 6 1.77 -6.28 -15.56
N PHE A 7 2.40 -5.11 -15.77
CA PHE A 7 2.73 -4.21 -14.67
C PHE A 7 1.48 -3.72 -13.93
N LYS A 8 0.39 -3.45 -14.64
CA LYS A 8 -0.87 -2.97 -14.05
C LYS A 8 -1.49 -4.03 -13.16
N VAL A 9 -1.57 -5.28 -13.63
CA VAL A 9 -2.07 -6.41 -12.85
C VAL A 9 -1.20 -6.65 -11.62
N ALA A 10 0.13 -6.67 -11.79
CA ALA A 10 1.06 -6.87 -10.67
C ALA A 10 0.93 -5.76 -9.61
N HIS A 11 0.84 -4.50 -10.04
CA HIS A 11 0.68 -3.37 -9.13
C HIS A 11 -0.65 -3.43 -8.36
N LEU A 12 -1.76 -3.72 -9.05
CA LEU A 12 -3.07 -3.83 -8.40
C LEU A 12 -3.13 -5.01 -7.44
N LEU A 13 -2.62 -6.18 -7.81
CA LEU A 13 -2.55 -7.34 -6.92
C LEU A 13 -1.76 -7.02 -5.66
N ALA A 14 -0.59 -6.36 -5.81
CA ALA A 14 0.22 -5.95 -4.68
C ALA A 14 -0.52 -4.98 -3.75
N VAL A 15 -1.21 -3.98 -4.31
CA VAL A 15 -2.04 -3.05 -3.53
C VAL A 15 -3.17 -3.79 -2.78
N LEU A 16 -3.86 -4.72 -3.43
CA LEU A 16 -4.93 -5.52 -2.81
C LEU A 16 -4.39 -6.34 -1.62
N VAL A 17 -3.26 -7.03 -1.80
CA VAL A 17 -2.59 -7.78 -0.73
C VAL A 17 -2.17 -6.84 0.40
N LEU A 18 -1.60 -5.68 0.08
CA LEU A 18 -1.14 -4.69 1.05
C LEU A 18 -2.28 -4.24 1.98
N PHE A 19 -3.43 -3.84 1.42
CA PHE A 19 -4.58 -3.41 2.20
C PHE A 19 -5.26 -4.56 2.95
N ALA A 20 -5.30 -5.77 2.39
CA ALA A 20 -5.80 -6.95 3.08
C ALA A 20 -4.97 -7.26 4.35
N VAL A 21 -3.64 -7.21 4.24
CA VAL A 21 -2.74 -7.42 5.39
C VAL A 21 -2.90 -6.33 6.44
N LEU A 22 -2.95 -5.06 6.04
CA LEU A 22 -3.14 -3.94 6.97
C LEU A 22 -4.48 -4.02 7.70
N GLY A 23 -5.56 -4.38 6.99
CA GLY A 23 -6.88 -4.60 7.58
C GLY A 23 -6.88 -5.75 8.59
N GLY A 24 -6.28 -6.89 8.23
CA GLY A 24 -6.17 -8.04 9.13
C GLY A 24 -5.38 -7.72 10.41
N VAL A 25 -4.27 -6.97 10.30
CA VAL A 25 -3.50 -6.52 11.46
C VAL A 25 -4.29 -5.54 12.33
N ALA A 26 -5.03 -4.62 11.73
CA ALA A 26 -5.87 -3.69 12.49
C ALA A 26 -6.97 -4.43 13.27
N VAL A 27 -7.69 -5.38 12.64
CA VAL A 27 -8.71 -6.20 13.31
C VAL A 27 -8.09 -7.03 14.44
N HIS A 28 -6.94 -7.65 14.21
CA HIS A 28 -6.27 -8.44 15.24
C HIS A 28 -5.92 -7.59 16.47
N ALA A 29 -5.35 -6.40 16.25
CA ALA A 29 -5.02 -5.47 17.34
C ALA A 29 -6.27 -4.94 18.06
N MET A 30 -7.37 -4.68 17.34
CA MET A 30 -8.66 -4.29 17.92
C MET A 30 -9.21 -5.34 18.88
N ASN A 31 -8.94 -6.62 18.61
CA ASN A 31 -9.33 -7.75 19.45
C ASN A 31 -8.32 -8.03 20.60
N GLY A 32 -7.41 -7.10 20.89
CA GLY A 32 -6.39 -7.23 21.93
C GLY A 32 -5.14 -8.02 21.51
N GLY A 33 -5.01 -8.36 20.23
CA GLY A 33 -3.85 -9.06 19.70
C GLY A 33 -2.57 -8.23 19.74
N THR A 34 -1.46 -8.87 20.06
CA THR A 34 -0.12 -8.26 20.03
C THR A 34 0.71 -8.81 18.89
N ARG A 35 1.80 -8.13 18.54
CA ARG A 35 2.73 -8.58 17.50
C ARG A 35 3.32 -9.95 17.82
N GLU A 36 3.68 -10.16 19.08
CA GLU A 36 4.31 -11.38 19.60
C GLU A 36 3.30 -12.53 19.66
N GLY A 37 2.03 -12.22 20.01
CA GLY A 37 0.93 -13.17 20.05
C GLY A 37 0.39 -13.61 18.69
N ASN A 38 0.77 -12.91 17.61
CA ASN A 38 0.34 -13.27 16.26
C ASN A 38 1.20 -14.42 15.70
N ALA A 39 0.64 -15.63 15.68
CA ALA A 39 1.27 -16.82 15.10
C ALA A 39 1.64 -16.64 13.62
N ALA A 40 0.87 -15.84 12.88
CA ALA A 40 1.10 -15.53 11.46
C ALA A 40 2.03 -14.32 11.24
N ARG A 41 2.68 -13.75 12.28
CA ARG A 41 3.47 -12.50 12.16
C ARG A 41 4.52 -12.52 11.05
N ARG A 42 5.15 -13.68 10.80
CA ARG A 42 6.18 -13.83 9.76
C ARG A 42 5.56 -13.76 8.36
N ILE A 43 4.42 -14.43 8.18
CA ILE A 43 3.66 -14.40 6.91
C ILE A 43 3.13 -12.99 6.66
N VAL A 44 2.55 -12.35 7.68
CA VAL A 44 2.09 -10.95 7.62
C VAL A 44 3.22 -10.01 7.18
N ALA A 45 4.39 -10.10 7.82
CA ALA A 45 5.54 -9.26 7.48
C ALA A 45 6.06 -9.53 6.06
N ALA A 46 6.15 -10.80 5.65
CA ALA A 46 6.61 -11.19 4.33
C ALA A 46 5.65 -10.71 3.24
N LEU A 47 4.34 -10.93 3.41
CA LEU A 47 3.32 -10.48 2.47
C LEU A 47 3.29 -8.95 2.36
N HIS A 48 3.31 -8.23 3.48
CA HIS A 48 3.35 -6.77 3.47
C HIS A 48 4.60 -6.22 2.78
N GLY A 49 5.78 -6.71 3.15
CA GLY A 49 7.05 -6.29 2.55
C GLY A 49 7.14 -6.61 1.06
N THR A 50 6.69 -7.79 0.65
CA THR A 50 6.67 -8.20 -0.76
C THR A 50 5.68 -7.37 -1.55
N ALA A 51 4.48 -7.15 -1.03
CA ALA A 51 3.48 -6.30 -1.64
C ALA A 51 3.98 -4.86 -1.81
N LEU A 52 4.66 -4.28 -0.82
CA LEU A 52 5.28 -2.96 -0.95
C LEU A 52 6.31 -2.90 -2.07
N LEU A 53 7.21 -3.89 -2.14
CA LEU A 53 8.25 -3.95 -3.16
C LEU A 53 7.65 -4.10 -4.56
N VAL A 54 6.72 -5.05 -4.72
CA VAL A 54 6.05 -5.28 -6.02
C VAL A 54 5.23 -4.07 -6.43
N ALA A 55 4.51 -3.42 -5.50
CA ALA A 55 3.77 -2.20 -5.79
C ALA A 55 4.71 -1.09 -6.28
N LEU A 56 5.87 -0.88 -5.64
CA LEU A 56 6.83 0.13 -6.08
C LEU A 56 7.42 -0.20 -7.46
N VAL A 57 7.96 -1.41 -7.64
CA VAL A 57 8.61 -1.82 -8.90
C VAL A 57 7.62 -1.81 -10.06
N ALA A 58 6.43 -2.40 -9.87
CA ALA A 58 5.41 -2.40 -10.90
C ALA A 58 4.84 -1.00 -11.17
N GLY A 59 4.73 -0.16 -10.15
CA GLY A 59 4.32 1.24 -10.27
C GLY A 59 5.29 2.06 -11.11
N MET A 60 6.60 1.92 -10.86
CA MET A 60 7.63 2.56 -11.68
C MET A 60 7.70 1.96 -13.09
N GLY A 61 7.46 0.65 -13.23
CA GLY A 61 7.26 -0.01 -14.51
C GLY A 61 6.16 0.65 -15.33
N LEU A 62 4.98 0.92 -14.73
CA LEU A 62 3.89 1.65 -15.38
C LEU A 62 4.30 3.06 -15.81
N VAL A 63 4.96 3.82 -14.91
CA VAL A 63 5.43 5.18 -15.22
C VAL A 63 6.38 5.19 -16.42
N SER A 64 7.29 4.21 -16.50
CA SER A 64 8.22 4.07 -17.62
C SER A 64 7.55 3.77 -18.97
N ARG A 65 6.28 3.35 -18.98
CA ARG A 65 5.49 3.07 -20.21
C ARG A 65 4.54 4.19 -20.58
N LEU A 66 4.49 5.24 -19.77
CA LEU A 66 3.76 6.47 -20.07
C LEU A 66 4.69 7.54 -20.66
N ASP A 67 5.96 7.22 -20.91
CA ASP A 67 7.00 8.14 -21.40
C ASP A 67 7.19 9.41 -20.54
N LEU A 68 6.87 9.31 -19.24
CA LEU A 68 6.91 10.42 -18.27
C LEU A 68 8.29 10.63 -17.62
N THR A 69 9.36 10.06 -18.17
CA THR A 69 10.67 10.03 -17.47
C THR A 69 11.66 11.09 -17.92
N THR A 70 11.36 11.82 -18.99
CA THR A 70 12.30 12.76 -19.65
C THR A 70 12.25 14.19 -19.08
N GLY A 71 11.28 14.53 -18.22
CA GLY A 71 11.11 15.88 -17.65
C GLY A 71 10.92 15.94 -16.14
N GLY A 72 11.19 14.85 -15.42
CA GLY A 72 10.82 14.68 -14.02
C GLY A 72 9.45 14.00 -13.85
N LEU A 73 9.18 13.47 -12.65
CA LEU A 73 7.93 12.77 -12.38
C LEU A 73 6.79 13.77 -12.14
N PRO A 74 5.59 13.56 -12.70
CA PRO A 74 4.42 14.39 -12.38
C PRO A 74 4.06 14.36 -10.89
N LEU A 75 3.39 15.40 -10.40
CA LEU A 75 3.04 15.54 -8.98
C LEU A 75 2.21 14.35 -8.46
N TRP A 76 1.28 13.83 -9.26
CA TRP A 76 0.50 12.65 -8.87
C TRP A 76 1.35 11.39 -8.64
N VAL A 77 2.51 11.26 -9.31
CA VAL A 77 3.44 10.14 -9.07
C VAL A 77 4.10 10.28 -7.71
N TYR A 78 4.55 11.49 -7.35
CA TYR A 78 5.04 11.78 -6.00
C TYR A 78 3.95 11.54 -4.95
N GLY A 79 2.71 11.94 -5.22
CA GLY A 79 1.57 11.63 -4.36
C GLY A 79 1.41 10.14 -4.11
N LYS A 80 1.55 9.30 -5.14
CA LYS A 80 1.53 7.83 -4.99
C LYS A 80 2.71 7.29 -4.18
N LEU A 81 3.91 7.86 -4.34
CA LEU A 81 5.08 7.49 -3.54
C LEU A 81 4.88 7.85 -2.06
N VAL A 82 4.25 8.99 -1.77
CA VAL A 82 3.86 9.36 -0.39
C VAL A 82 2.84 8.37 0.17
N VAL A 83 1.81 8.01 -0.60
CA VAL A 83 0.82 6.99 -0.19
C VAL A 83 1.48 5.63 0.08
N TRP A 84 2.37 5.20 -0.81
CA TRP A 84 3.14 3.96 -0.64
C TRP A 84 3.99 4.01 0.63
N PHE A 85 4.67 5.12 0.89
CA PHE A 85 5.50 5.30 2.08
C PHE A 85 4.65 5.26 3.36
N ILE A 86 3.50 5.94 3.38
CA ILE A 86 2.55 5.86 4.50
C ILE A 86 2.11 4.42 4.72
N ALA A 87 1.71 3.70 3.67
CA ALA A 87 1.30 2.29 3.75
C ALA A 87 2.42 1.38 4.30
N ALA A 88 3.69 1.71 4.04
CA ALA A 88 4.82 0.99 4.59
C ALA A 88 4.93 1.14 6.11
N LEU A 89 4.68 2.34 6.63
CA LEU A 89 4.75 2.64 8.05
C LEU A 89 3.54 2.09 8.83
N LEU A 90 2.38 2.00 8.18
CA LEU A 90 1.12 1.64 8.83
C LEU A 90 1.09 0.24 9.44
N LEU A 91 1.93 -0.71 8.98
CA LEU A 91 1.95 -2.06 9.54
C LEU A 91 2.27 -2.08 11.05
N ALA A 92 3.15 -1.17 11.48
CA ALA A 92 3.56 -1.12 12.89
C ALA A 92 2.54 -0.39 13.79
N LEU A 93 1.65 0.42 13.21
CA LEU A 93 0.81 1.35 13.96
C LEU A 93 -0.19 0.63 14.88
N PRO A 94 -0.95 -0.39 14.45
CA PRO A 94 -1.93 -1.06 15.31
C PRO A 94 -1.33 -1.70 16.56
N TYR A 95 -0.11 -2.25 16.46
CA TYR A 95 0.55 -2.86 17.62
C TYR A 95 1.25 -1.84 18.53
N ARG A 96 1.73 -0.73 17.98
CA ARG A 96 2.39 0.32 18.79
C ARG A 96 1.38 1.25 19.48
N ARG A 97 0.22 1.45 18.87
CA ARG A 97 -0.85 2.35 19.34
C ARG A 97 -2.21 1.66 19.13
N PRO A 98 -2.58 0.65 19.94
CA PRO A 98 -3.81 -0.13 19.74
C PRO A 98 -5.10 0.70 19.66
N ALA A 99 -5.16 1.83 20.38
CA ALA A 99 -6.27 2.79 20.30
C ALA A 99 -6.49 3.35 18.88
N LEU A 100 -5.47 3.35 18.03
CA LEU A 100 -5.54 3.81 16.64
C LEU A 100 -5.95 2.70 15.66
N ALA A 101 -6.03 1.43 16.08
CA ALA A 101 -6.38 0.32 15.17
C ALA A 101 -7.79 0.48 14.58
N ARG A 102 -8.77 0.86 15.41
CA ARG A 102 -10.16 1.12 14.98
C ARG A 102 -10.29 2.30 14.01
N PRO A 103 -9.81 3.52 14.31
CA PRO A 103 -9.90 4.62 13.35
C PRO A 103 -9.04 4.38 12.11
N LEU A 104 -7.91 3.67 12.24
CA LEU A 104 -7.13 3.24 11.08
C LEU A 104 -7.97 2.36 10.14
N LEU A 105 -8.63 1.33 10.66
CA LEU A 105 -9.44 0.42 9.86
C LEU A 105 -10.64 1.13 9.22
N LEU A 106 -11.39 1.92 9.99
CA LEU A 106 -12.67 2.50 9.55
C LEU A 106 -12.50 3.74 8.67
N VAL A 107 -11.42 4.50 8.85
CA VAL A 107 -11.24 5.80 8.19
C VAL A 107 -9.89 5.86 7.50
N GLY A 108 -8.80 5.54 8.20
CA GLY A 108 -7.44 5.67 7.66
C GLY A 108 -7.19 4.85 6.39
N LEU A 109 -7.50 3.56 6.41
CA LEU A 109 -7.29 2.66 5.26
C LEU A 109 -8.24 2.99 4.10
N PRO A 110 -9.56 3.22 4.29
CA PRO A 110 -10.44 3.66 3.21
C PRO A 110 -10.01 4.99 2.59
N LEU A 111 -9.62 5.98 3.39
CA LEU A 111 -9.12 7.27 2.86
C LEU A 111 -7.83 7.10 2.07
N LEU A 112 -6.88 6.30 2.58
CA LEU A 112 -5.63 6.05 1.89
C LEU A 112 -5.83 5.29 0.57
N ALA A 113 -6.71 4.28 0.57
CA ALA A 113 -7.09 3.53 -0.64
C ALA A 113 -7.82 4.42 -1.64
N GLY A 114 -8.76 5.24 -1.18
CA GLY A 114 -9.48 6.20 -2.00
C GLY A 114 -8.56 7.23 -2.64
N LEU A 115 -7.61 7.79 -1.87
CA LEU A 115 -6.59 8.70 -2.39
C LEU A 115 -5.69 8.02 -3.43
N ALA A 116 -5.24 6.79 -3.16
CA ALA A 116 -4.45 6.00 -4.12
C ALA A 116 -5.19 5.78 -5.44
N ALA A 117 -6.47 5.39 -5.35
CA ALA A 117 -7.34 5.17 -6.49
C ALA A 117 -7.59 6.46 -7.27
N TRP A 118 -7.92 7.56 -6.57
CA TRP A 118 -8.15 8.87 -7.18
C TRP A 118 -6.92 9.35 -7.94
N LEU A 119 -5.72 9.29 -7.35
CA LEU A 119 -4.46 9.62 -8.02
C LEU A 119 -4.20 8.72 -9.24
N ALA A 120 -4.61 7.45 -9.19
CA ALA A 120 -4.43 6.52 -10.30
C ALA A 120 -5.39 6.74 -11.46
N VAL A 121 -6.64 7.12 -11.17
CA VAL A 121 -7.70 7.34 -12.16
C VAL A 121 -7.53 8.71 -12.81
N TYR A 122 -7.46 9.76 -12.01
CA TYR A 122 -7.50 11.13 -12.51
C TYR A 122 -6.13 11.65 -12.92
N LYS A 123 -5.04 11.12 -12.34
CA LYS A 123 -3.66 11.56 -12.60
C LYS A 123 -3.57 13.10 -12.66
N PRO A 124 -4.04 13.79 -11.61
CA PRO A 124 -4.14 15.25 -11.61
C PRO A 124 -2.77 15.86 -11.92
N VAL A 125 -2.77 16.90 -12.73
CA VAL A 125 -1.56 17.53 -13.28
C VAL A 125 -0.70 18.12 -12.15
#